data_AF-A0A935LJL1-F1
#
_entry.id   AF-A0A935LJL1-F1
#
_cell.length_a   1.000
_cell.length_b   1.000
_cell.length_c   1.000
_cell.angle_alpha   90.00
_cell.angle_beta   90.00
_cell.angle_gamma   90.00
#
_symmetry.space_group_name_H-M   'P 1'
#
loop_
_entity.id
_entity.type
_entity.pdbx_description
1 polymer ?
#
loop_
_entity_poly.entity_id
_entity_poly.type
_entity_poly.pdbx_seq_one_letter_code
_entity_poly.pdbx_strand_id
1 'polypeptide(L)'
;MFYRENGQFKTSYRADQQLFPVAQDRYAMGALLLCAFGVVPALASDYWLTNILIPFLIFSLAAIGVNILVGYCGQISLGSGAFMAVGAYAAYNFFVRMEGMPLVLALVLGGVCAMLFGVLFGLPSLRVKGLYLAVATLAAQFFADWMFLRIPWFTNHSPSGSVSVSNLQVAGFALDSPVAKYLFCLTVLAVIALVAKNLVRGAVGREWMAIRDMDVAAAVIGIRPMYAKLSAFAVSSFIIGVAGALWAFIYLGAWEPAAFSVDQSFKLLFMVIIGGMGAISGAFWGAAFMVLLPIFLSQFLPLLARWVGLEMSTAGVSHAELMLFGGLIVWFLIVEPYGLAKLWAVARQKLRLWPFPH
;
A
#
# COMPACT_ATOMS: atom_id res chain seq x y z
N MET A 1 -9.95 31.19 10.29
CA MET A 1 -9.91 30.55 8.96
C MET A 1 -8.46 30.37 8.55
N PHE A 2 -7.92 29.13 8.55
CA PHE A 2 -6.52 28.88 8.14
C PHE A 2 -6.28 29.24 6.65
N TYR A 3 -7.33 29.26 5.82
CA TYR A 3 -7.32 29.84 4.48
C TYR A 3 -8.75 30.08 3.96
N ARG A 4 -8.96 31.15 3.17
CA ARG A 4 -10.25 31.49 2.53
C ARG A 4 -10.41 30.72 1.22
N GLU A 5 -11.52 29.97 1.08
CA GLU A 5 -11.96 29.39 -0.20
C GLU A 5 -12.64 30.43 -1.11
N ASN A 6 -13.20 31.49 -0.50
CA ASN A 6 -13.81 32.62 -1.22
C ASN A 6 -12.77 33.37 -2.06
N GLY A 7 -13.06 33.57 -3.35
CA GLY A 7 -12.21 34.27 -4.31
C GLY A 7 -11.42 33.37 -5.27
N GLN A 8 -11.52 32.04 -5.14
CA GLN A 8 -10.91 31.08 -6.08
C GLN A 8 -11.93 30.63 -7.12
N PHE A 9 -12.15 31.47 -8.14
CA PHE A 9 -13.11 31.18 -9.20
C PHE A 9 -12.56 30.17 -10.21
N LYS A 10 -13.40 29.19 -10.57
CA LYS A 10 -13.10 28.22 -11.62
C LYS A 10 -13.70 28.72 -12.93
N THR A 11 -12.86 29.20 -13.84
CA THR A 11 -13.28 29.82 -15.11
C THR A 11 -13.26 28.86 -16.30
N SER A 12 -12.75 27.63 -16.12
CA SER A 12 -12.72 26.62 -17.18
C SER A 12 -12.94 25.21 -16.64
N TYR A 13 -13.43 24.31 -17.50
CA TYR A 13 -13.63 22.90 -17.15
C TYR A 13 -12.31 22.21 -16.74
N ARG A 14 -11.20 22.59 -17.37
CA ARG A 14 -9.85 22.12 -16.98
C ARG A 14 -9.45 22.58 -15.58
N ALA A 15 -9.81 23.81 -15.20
CA ALA A 15 -9.57 24.32 -13.85
C ALA A 15 -10.39 23.57 -12.79
N ASP A 16 -11.62 23.16 -13.15
CA ASP A 16 -12.47 22.35 -12.26
C ASP A 16 -11.95 20.92 -12.10
N GLN A 17 -11.34 20.36 -13.15
CA GLN A 17 -10.76 19.01 -13.14
C GLN A 17 -9.36 18.92 -12.50
N GLN A 18 -8.81 19.99 -11.92
CA GLN A 18 -7.48 19.96 -11.29
C GLN A 18 -7.40 19.03 -10.07
N LEU A 19 -6.21 18.46 -9.84
CA LEU A 19 -5.96 17.51 -8.74
C LEU A 19 -6.16 18.11 -7.34
N PHE A 20 -5.89 19.40 -7.22
CA PHE A 20 -6.06 20.19 -6.02
C PHE A 20 -6.78 21.48 -6.43
N PRO A 21 -8.12 21.55 -6.28
CA PRO A 21 -8.89 22.72 -6.69
C PRO A 21 -8.58 23.94 -5.82
N VAL A 22 -8.12 23.73 -4.58
CA VAL A 22 -7.75 24.79 -3.63
C VAL A 22 -6.25 25.05 -3.73
N ALA A 23 -5.86 26.30 -3.96
CA ALA A 23 -4.44 26.68 -4.11
C ALA A 23 -3.61 26.33 -2.87
N GLN A 24 -4.18 26.46 -1.67
CA GLN A 24 -3.51 26.12 -0.41
C GLN A 24 -3.29 24.62 -0.23
N ASP A 25 -4.22 23.77 -0.68
CA ASP A 25 -4.02 22.31 -0.67
C ASP A 25 -2.87 21.91 -1.62
N ARG A 26 -2.71 22.64 -2.74
CA ARG A 26 -1.58 22.45 -3.67
C ARG A 26 -0.25 22.88 -3.03
N TYR A 27 -0.20 24.03 -2.37
CA TYR A 27 1.01 24.47 -1.67
C TYR A 27 1.36 23.57 -0.49
N ALA A 28 0.37 23.11 0.28
CA ALA A 28 0.57 22.17 1.38
C ALA A 28 1.13 20.83 0.88
N MET A 29 0.60 20.30 -0.24
CA MET A 29 1.15 19.10 -0.86
C MET A 29 2.56 19.32 -1.40
N GLY A 30 2.81 20.48 -2.03
CA GLY A 30 4.16 20.85 -2.49
C GLY A 30 5.16 20.94 -1.34
N ALA A 31 4.78 21.60 -0.24
CA ALA A 31 5.58 21.68 0.97
C ALA A 31 5.83 20.30 1.60
N LEU A 32 4.81 19.43 1.64
CA LEU A 32 4.94 18.06 2.14
C LEU A 32 5.92 17.25 1.29
N LEU A 33 5.84 17.34 -0.04
CA LEU A 33 6.80 16.70 -0.93
C LEU A 33 8.21 17.28 -0.76
N LEU A 34 8.36 18.60 -0.66
CA LEU A 34 9.66 19.22 -0.41
C LEU A 34 10.27 18.77 0.93
N CYS A 35 9.47 18.70 1.99
CA CYS A 35 9.91 18.16 3.27
C CYS A 35 10.31 16.68 3.16
N ALA A 36 9.51 15.86 2.48
CA ALA A 36 9.80 14.44 2.31
C ALA A 36 11.06 14.19 1.46
N PHE A 37 11.31 14.98 0.42
CA PHE A 37 12.47 14.82 -0.46
C PHE A 37 13.75 15.52 0.04
N GLY A 38 13.62 16.61 0.79
CA GLY A 38 14.77 17.41 1.24
C GLY A 38 15.06 17.28 2.73
N VAL A 39 14.06 17.57 3.57
CA VAL A 39 14.25 17.69 5.03
C VAL A 39 14.42 16.33 5.70
N VAL A 40 13.61 15.34 5.31
CA VAL A 40 13.66 13.99 5.93
C VAL A 40 15.02 13.31 5.68
N PRO A 41 15.54 13.25 4.44
CA PRO A 41 16.89 12.72 4.19
C PRO A 41 18.01 13.44 4.93
N ALA A 42 17.87 14.74 5.18
CA ALA A 42 18.90 15.55 5.82
C ALA A 42 18.92 15.41 7.36
N LEU A 43 17.78 15.09 7.98
CA LEU A 43 17.62 15.07 9.44
C LEU A 43 17.40 13.68 10.03
N ALA A 44 16.88 12.72 9.25
CA ALA A 44 16.58 11.39 9.76
C ALA A 44 17.85 10.54 9.91
N SER A 45 17.92 9.77 10.99
CA SER A 45 19.01 8.80 11.16
C SER A 45 18.81 7.56 10.29
N ASP A 46 19.90 6.83 10.03
CA ASP A 46 19.89 5.62 9.21
C ASP A 46 18.90 4.55 9.72
N TYR A 47 18.73 4.46 11.05
CA TYR A 47 17.75 3.58 11.67
C TYR A 47 16.32 3.98 11.29
N TRP A 48 15.99 5.27 11.37
CA TRP A 48 14.67 5.78 11.00
C TRP A 48 14.38 5.58 9.52
N LEU A 49 15.36 5.83 8.66
CA LEU A 49 15.23 5.61 7.22
C LEU A 49 14.98 4.14 6.90
N THR A 50 15.82 3.24 7.44
CA THR A 50 15.81 1.82 7.06
C THR A 50 14.66 1.05 7.68
N ASN A 51 14.41 1.22 8.98
CA ASN A 51 13.50 0.35 9.74
C ASN A 51 12.09 0.92 9.87
N ILE A 52 11.87 2.21 9.61
CA ILE A 52 10.57 2.87 9.81
C ILE A 52 10.06 3.42 8.49
N LEU A 53 10.81 4.33 7.89
CA LEU A 53 10.35 5.10 6.73
C LEU A 53 10.28 4.26 5.45
N ILE A 54 11.29 3.44 5.15
CA ILE A 54 11.25 2.55 3.97
C ILE A 54 10.07 1.57 4.05
N PRO A 55 9.85 0.82 5.15
CA PRO A 55 8.66 -0.01 5.33
C PRO A 55 7.36 0.75 5.20
N PHE A 56 7.28 1.94 5.80
CA PHE A 56 6.11 2.80 5.71
C PHE A 56 5.78 3.17 4.25
N LEU A 57 6.79 3.54 3.44
CA LEU A 57 6.59 3.89 2.04
C LEU A 57 6.13 2.67 1.21
N ILE A 58 6.77 1.52 1.42
CA ILE A 58 6.45 0.29 0.68
C ILE A 58 5.05 -0.22 1.05
N PHE A 59 4.69 -0.21 2.34
CA PHE A 59 3.36 -0.57 2.79
C PHE A 59 2.30 0.44 2.38
N SER A 60 2.62 1.73 2.31
CA SER A 60 1.71 2.73 1.72
C SER A 60 1.43 2.40 0.25
N LEU A 61 2.46 2.00 -0.51
CA LEU A 61 2.29 1.59 -1.91
C LEU A 61 1.41 0.35 -2.04
N ALA A 62 1.71 -0.70 -1.26
CA ALA A 62 0.91 -1.92 -1.24
C ALA A 62 -0.54 -1.65 -0.82
N ALA A 63 -0.75 -0.82 0.20
CA ALA A 63 -2.07 -0.41 0.67
C ALA A 63 -2.84 0.39 -0.39
N ILE A 64 -2.18 1.22 -1.21
CA ILE A 64 -2.83 1.87 -2.38
C ILE A 64 -3.36 0.81 -3.34
N GLY A 65 -2.53 -0.20 -3.66
CA GLY A 65 -2.92 -1.30 -4.54
C GLY A 65 -4.13 -2.07 -3.99
N VAL A 66 -4.11 -2.45 -2.71
CA VAL A 66 -5.25 -3.13 -2.06
C VAL A 66 -6.49 -2.23 -2.01
N ASN A 67 -6.32 -0.93 -1.77
CA ASN A 67 -7.43 0.02 -1.70
C ASN A 67 -8.11 0.23 -3.06
N ILE A 68 -7.40 0.11 -4.18
CA ILE A 68 -8.00 0.11 -5.53
C ILE A 68 -8.98 -1.05 -5.68
N LEU A 69 -8.60 -2.25 -5.26
CA LEU A 69 -9.43 -3.44 -5.39
C LEU A 69 -10.57 -3.47 -4.37
N VAL A 70 -10.23 -3.35 -3.09
CA VAL A 70 -11.17 -3.48 -1.96
C VAL A 70 -11.99 -2.21 -1.79
N GLY A 71 -11.32 -1.06 -1.76
CA GLY A 71 -11.95 0.23 -1.43
C GLY A 71 -12.72 0.84 -2.59
N TYR A 72 -12.16 0.85 -3.81
CA TYR A 72 -12.81 1.46 -4.97
C TYR A 72 -13.72 0.51 -5.74
N CYS A 73 -13.32 -0.75 -5.95
CA CYS A 73 -14.13 -1.73 -6.70
C CYS A 73 -15.01 -2.62 -5.81
N GLY A 74 -14.79 -2.66 -4.49
CA GLY A 74 -15.58 -3.49 -3.56
C GLY A 74 -15.23 -4.97 -3.55
N GLN A 75 -14.07 -5.35 -4.10
CA GLN A 75 -13.64 -6.74 -4.18
C GLN A 75 -12.70 -7.07 -3.04
N ILE A 76 -13.16 -7.89 -2.10
CA ILE A 76 -12.35 -8.33 -0.96
C ILE A 76 -11.24 -9.25 -1.48
N SER A 77 -9.99 -8.94 -1.11
CA SER A 77 -8.82 -9.74 -1.43
C SER A 77 -8.06 -10.10 -0.16
N LEU A 78 -7.85 -11.40 0.05
CA LEU A 78 -7.03 -11.98 1.12
C LEU A 78 -5.70 -12.54 0.59
N GLY A 79 -5.40 -12.32 -0.70
CA GLY A 79 -4.22 -12.86 -1.39
C GLY A 79 -3.17 -11.82 -1.79
N SER A 80 -3.15 -10.65 -1.14
CA SER A 80 -2.27 -9.55 -1.52
C SER A 80 -0.77 -9.90 -1.38
N GLY A 81 -0.40 -10.71 -0.39
CA GLY A 81 0.93 -11.27 -0.20
C GLY A 81 1.38 -12.13 -1.39
N ALA A 82 0.48 -12.91 -1.98
CA ALA A 82 0.72 -13.69 -3.19
C ALA A 82 1.14 -12.79 -4.35
N PHE A 83 0.42 -11.68 -4.55
CA PHE A 83 0.74 -10.70 -5.59
C PHE A 83 2.08 -10.01 -5.32
N MET A 84 2.40 -9.73 -4.05
CA MET A 84 3.73 -9.24 -3.67
C MET A 84 4.83 -10.26 -3.98
N ALA A 85 4.62 -11.54 -3.63
CA ALA A 85 5.55 -12.62 -3.86
C ALA A 85 5.82 -12.79 -5.36
N VAL A 86 4.77 -12.85 -6.17
CA VAL A 86 4.89 -12.94 -7.64
C VAL A 86 5.66 -11.75 -8.20
N GLY A 87 5.40 -10.53 -7.73
CA GLY A 87 6.17 -9.35 -8.14
C GLY A 87 7.64 -9.43 -7.78
N ALA A 88 7.96 -9.85 -6.54
CA ALA A 88 9.31 -9.99 -6.04
C ALA A 88 10.13 -11.05 -6.78
N TYR A 89 9.59 -12.27 -6.88
CA TYR A 89 10.27 -13.37 -7.56
C TYR A 89 10.37 -13.14 -9.06
N ALA A 90 9.34 -12.58 -9.71
CA ALA A 90 9.44 -12.25 -11.13
C ALA A 90 10.53 -11.19 -11.38
N ALA A 91 10.53 -10.09 -10.61
CA ALA A 91 11.57 -9.06 -10.71
C ALA A 91 12.98 -9.65 -10.48
N TYR A 92 13.13 -10.54 -9.50
CA TYR A 92 14.39 -11.25 -9.23
C TYR A 92 14.86 -12.09 -10.42
N ASN A 93 13.96 -12.91 -10.99
CA ASN A 93 14.30 -13.80 -12.09
C ASN A 93 14.72 -13.01 -13.33
N PHE A 94 14.07 -11.87 -13.61
CA PHE A 94 14.49 -10.94 -14.65
C PHE A 94 15.86 -10.31 -14.36
N PHE A 95 16.06 -9.81 -13.14
CA PHE A 95 17.28 -9.11 -12.75
C PHE A 95 18.53 -10.00 -12.79
N VAL A 96 18.42 -11.28 -12.37
CA VAL A 96 19.57 -12.19 -12.33
C VAL A 96 19.85 -12.88 -13.66
N ARG A 97 18.82 -13.15 -14.48
CA ARG A 97 19.01 -13.89 -15.75
C ARG A 97 19.34 -13.00 -16.93
N MET A 98 18.99 -11.71 -16.87
CA MET A 98 19.28 -10.76 -17.93
C MET A 98 20.42 -9.85 -17.47
N GLU A 99 21.61 -10.09 -18.03
CA GLU A 99 22.78 -9.24 -17.74
C GLU A 99 22.52 -7.78 -18.13
N GLY A 100 22.90 -6.86 -17.25
CA GLY A 100 22.74 -5.41 -17.48
C GLY A 100 21.32 -4.88 -17.34
N MET A 101 20.37 -5.68 -16.84
CA MET A 101 18.98 -5.26 -16.72
C MET A 101 18.80 -4.09 -15.74
N PRO A 102 18.21 -2.95 -16.16
CA PRO A 102 17.97 -1.83 -15.25
C PRO A 102 17.01 -2.22 -14.13
N LEU A 103 17.33 -1.85 -12.89
CA LEU A 103 16.51 -2.17 -11.71
C LEU A 103 15.05 -1.75 -11.89
N VAL A 104 14.81 -0.52 -12.36
CA VAL A 104 13.46 0.01 -12.57
C VAL A 104 12.66 -0.86 -13.55
N LEU A 105 13.30 -1.34 -14.62
CA LEU A 105 12.64 -2.21 -15.60
C LEU A 105 12.30 -3.56 -14.98
N ALA A 106 13.20 -4.14 -14.17
CA ALA A 106 12.93 -5.39 -13.46
C ALA A 106 11.74 -5.27 -12.50
N LEU A 107 11.65 -4.16 -11.76
CA LEU A 107 10.50 -3.88 -10.88
C LEU A 107 9.19 -3.75 -11.66
N VAL A 108 9.21 -3.05 -12.81
CA VAL A 108 8.02 -2.88 -13.66
C VAL A 108 7.59 -4.22 -14.26
N LEU A 109 8.53 -5.02 -14.78
CA LEU A 109 8.20 -6.35 -15.32
C LEU A 109 7.70 -7.30 -14.22
N GLY A 110 8.25 -7.22 -13.01
CA GLY A 110 7.71 -7.92 -11.85
C GLY A 110 6.26 -7.55 -11.57
N GLY A 111 5.95 -6.24 -11.59
CA GLY A 111 4.59 -5.72 -11.52
C GLY A 111 3.68 -6.25 -12.64
N VAL A 112 4.17 -6.32 -13.88
CA VAL A 112 3.42 -6.87 -15.02
C VAL A 112 3.13 -8.36 -14.83
N CYS A 113 4.08 -9.16 -14.34
CA CYS A 113 3.84 -10.55 -14.00
C CYS A 113 2.79 -10.70 -12.89
N ALA A 114 2.86 -9.87 -11.85
CA ALA A 114 1.85 -9.83 -10.80
C ALA A 114 0.46 -9.42 -11.33
N MET A 115 0.40 -8.48 -12.28
CA MET A 115 -0.83 -8.11 -12.98
C MET A 115 -1.44 -9.29 -13.74
N LEU A 116 -0.63 -10.03 -14.52
CA LEU A 116 -1.10 -11.19 -15.28
C LEU A 116 -1.61 -12.30 -14.34
N PHE A 117 -0.87 -12.56 -13.27
CA PHE A 117 -1.27 -13.50 -12.23
C PHE A 117 -2.55 -13.04 -11.52
N GLY A 118 -2.66 -11.75 -11.21
CA GLY A 118 -3.85 -11.14 -10.62
C GLY A 118 -5.08 -11.22 -11.52
N VAL A 119 -4.92 -11.02 -12.83
CA VAL A 119 -6.02 -11.22 -13.79
C VAL A 119 -6.43 -12.69 -13.85
N LEU A 120 -5.47 -13.62 -13.87
CA LEU A 120 -5.73 -15.06 -13.88
C LEU A 120 -6.57 -15.49 -12.67
N PHE A 121 -6.14 -15.11 -11.46
CA PHE A 121 -6.85 -15.41 -10.21
C PHE A 121 -8.03 -14.46 -9.94
N GLY A 122 -8.17 -13.39 -10.72
CA GLY A 122 -9.32 -12.49 -10.76
C GLY A 122 -10.45 -13.00 -11.65
N LEU A 123 -10.21 -13.96 -12.57
CA LEU A 123 -11.26 -14.55 -13.42
C LEU A 123 -12.42 -15.17 -12.62
N PRO A 124 -12.20 -15.87 -11.50
CA PRO A 124 -13.29 -16.31 -10.64
C PRO A 124 -14.22 -15.19 -10.16
N SER A 125 -13.73 -13.94 -10.05
CA SER A 125 -14.56 -12.79 -9.65
C SER A 125 -15.73 -12.47 -10.60
N LEU A 126 -15.73 -13.07 -11.78
CA LEU A 126 -16.81 -12.98 -12.74
C LEU A 126 -17.99 -13.87 -12.38
N ARG A 127 -17.74 -14.97 -11.64
CA ARG A 127 -18.74 -15.99 -11.33
C ARG A 127 -19.18 -15.98 -9.87
N VAL A 128 -18.33 -15.50 -8.96
CA VAL A 128 -18.59 -15.47 -7.51
C VAL A 128 -18.52 -14.06 -6.93
N LYS A 129 -19.30 -13.79 -5.88
CA LYS A 129 -19.39 -12.48 -5.21
C LYS A 129 -18.88 -12.53 -3.77
N GLY A 130 -18.41 -11.39 -3.27
CA GLY A 130 -18.11 -11.15 -1.85
C GLY A 130 -17.08 -12.14 -1.29
N LEU A 131 -17.47 -12.87 -0.25
CA LEU A 131 -16.58 -13.78 0.50
C LEU A 131 -16.00 -14.90 -0.36
N TYR A 132 -16.75 -15.42 -1.33
CA TYR A 132 -16.25 -16.47 -2.23
C TYR A 132 -15.08 -16.00 -3.10
N LEU A 133 -15.06 -14.72 -3.46
CA LEU A 133 -13.92 -14.12 -4.16
C LEU A 133 -12.69 -14.03 -3.24
N ALA A 134 -12.89 -13.65 -1.97
CA ALA A 134 -11.82 -13.66 -0.98
C ALA A 134 -11.18 -15.05 -0.84
N VAL A 135 -11.99 -16.13 -0.82
CA VAL A 135 -11.48 -17.51 -0.81
C VAL A 135 -10.63 -17.83 -2.05
N ALA A 136 -11.02 -17.36 -3.25
CA ALA A 136 -10.22 -17.55 -4.46
C ALA A 136 -8.85 -16.85 -4.37
N THR A 137 -8.79 -15.64 -3.81
CA THR A 137 -7.52 -14.94 -3.58
C THR A 137 -6.67 -15.61 -2.49
N LEU A 138 -7.30 -16.20 -1.48
CA LEU A 138 -6.61 -16.99 -0.46
C LEU A 138 -6.03 -18.28 -1.05
N ALA A 139 -6.73 -18.92 -1.99
CA ALA A 139 -6.17 -20.03 -2.75
C ALA A 139 -4.96 -19.60 -3.59
N ALA A 140 -5.00 -18.40 -4.19
CA ALA A 140 -3.84 -17.83 -4.89
C ALA A 140 -2.63 -17.62 -3.97
N GLN A 141 -2.87 -17.21 -2.72
CA GLN A 141 -1.84 -17.08 -1.68
C GLN A 141 -1.15 -18.41 -1.38
N PHE A 142 -1.91 -19.43 -1.00
CA PHE A 142 -1.31 -20.74 -0.71
C PHE A 142 -0.67 -21.39 -1.94
N PHE A 143 -1.23 -21.15 -3.13
CA PHE A 143 -0.63 -21.58 -4.38
C PHE A 143 0.72 -20.89 -4.63
N ALA A 144 0.82 -19.57 -4.43
CA ALA A 144 2.08 -18.83 -4.57
C ALA A 144 3.12 -19.30 -3.55
N ASP A 145 2.73 -19.47 -2.29
CA ASP A 145 3.61 -19.99 -1.23
C ASP A 145 4.15 -21.38 -1.60
N TRP A 146 3.27 -22.30 -2.03
CA TRP A 146 3.66 -23.63 -2.51
C TRP A 146 4.57 -23.56 -3.75
N MET A 147 4.25 -22.70 -4.71
CA MET A 147 4.96 -22.56 -5.98
C MET A 147 6.41 -22.11 -5.74
N PHE A 148 6.63 -21.07 -4.93
CA PHE A 148 7.97 -20.54 -4.65
C PHE A 148 8.78 -21.43 -3.70
N LEU A 149 8.12 -22.21 -2.84
CA LEU A 149 8.81 -23.21 -2.00
C LEU A 149 9.21 -24.47 -2.79
N ARG A 150 8.38 -24.92 -3.75
CA ARG A 150 8.56 -26.23 -4.37
C ARG A 150 9.27 -26.21 -5.71
N ILE A 151 9.21 -25.10 -6.46
CA ILE A 151 9.78 -25.00 -7.80
C ILE A 151 11.16 -24.32 -7.73
N PRO A 152 12.29 -25.06 -7.82
CA PRO A 152 13.62 -24.50 -7.61
C PRO A 152 14.05 -23.49 -8.67
N TRP A 153 13.37 -23.48 -9.82
CA TRP A 153 13.64 -22.52 -10.90
C TRP A 153 13.50 -21.06 -10.43
N PHE A 154 12.50 -20.76 -9.59
CA PHE A 154 12.26 -19.38 -9.13
C PHE A 154 13.36 -18.88 -8.18
N THR A 155 14.04 -19.78 -7.47
CA THR A 155 15.09 -19.48 -6.48
C THR A 155 16.49 -19.73 -7.03
N ASN A 156 16.61 -19.92 -8.35
CA ASN A 156 17.86 -20.25 -9.03
C ASN A 156 18.56 -21.50 -8.46
N HIS A 157 17.78 -22.52 -8.10
CA HIS A 157 18.23 -23.79 -7.52
C HIS A 157 19.03 -23.63 -6.21
N SER A 158 18.75 -22.55 -5.47
CA SER A 158 19.34 -22.31 -4.14
C SER A 158 18.96 -23.44 -3.16
N PRO A 159 19.93 -24.13 -2.52
CA PRO A 159 19.66 -25.23 -1.59
C PRO A 159 18.85 -24.82 -0.36
N SER A 160 18.97 -23.57 0.09
CA SER A 160 18.21 -23.00 1.21
C SER A 160 16.80 -22.56 0.81
N GLY A 161 16.49 -22.48 -0.49
CA GLY A 161 15.26 -21.86 -0.98
C GLY A 161 15.20 -20.33 -0.79
N SER A 162 16.28 -19.72 -0.28
CA SER A 162 16.39 -18.26 -0.14
C SER A 162 17.00 -17.62 -1.37
N VAL A 163 16.60 -16.38 -1.60
CA VAL A 163 17.02 -15.54 -2.72
C VAL A 163 17.63 -14.26 -2.17
N SER A 164 18.71 -13.78 -2.79
CA SER A 164 19.32 -12.50 -2.44
C SER A 164 19.68 -11.69 -3.68
N VAL A 165 19.65 -10.37 -3.53
CA VAL A 165 20.08 -9.43 -4.56
C VAL A 165 21.15 -8.52 -3.97
N SER A 166 22.20 -8.28 -4.75
CA SER A 166 23.29 -7.38 -4.41
C SER A 166 23.56 -6.40 -5.56
N ASN A 167 24.33 -5.35 -5.30
CA ASN A 167 24.74 -4.35 -6.29
C ASN A 167 23.57 -3.68 -7.03
N LEU A 168 22.59 -3.19 -6.26
CA LEU A 168 21.45 -2.47 -6.84
C LEU A 168 21.92 -1.13 -7.43
N GLN A 169 21.71 -0.94 -8.72
CA GLN A 169 22.05 0.31 -9.41
C GLN A 169 20.86 0.84 -10.20
N VAL A 170 20.67 2.16 -10.17
CA VAL A 170 19.68 2.88 -10.97
C VAL A 170 20.41 3.88 -11.83
N ALA A 171 20.39 3.67 -13.15
CA ALA A 171 21.02 4.58 -14.13
C ALA A 171 22.49 4.93 -13.80
N GLY A 172 23.26 3.96 -13.28
CA GLY A 172 24.66 4.14 -12.89
C GLY A 172 24.90 4.62 -11.45
N PHE A 173 23.84 4.97 -10.70
CA PHE A 173 23.94 5.30 -9.27
C PHE A 173 23.70 4.07 -8.41
N ALA A 174 24.63 3.77 -7.49
CA ALA A 174 24.50 2.66 -6.55
C ALA A 174 23.51 3.00 -5.43
N LEU A 175 22.62 2.05 -5.12
CA LEU A 175 21.61 2.12 -4.06
C LEU A 175 22.12 1.52 -2.74
N ASP A 176 23.30 1.92 -2.31
CA ASP A 176 23.92 1.37 -1.10
C ASP A 176 23.55 2.16 0.16
N SER A 177 23.39 3.49 0.02
CA SER A 177 23.06 4.36 1.13
C SER A 177 21.57 4.23 1.56
N PRO A 178 21.26 4.25 2.87
CA PRO A 178 19.89 4.32 3.38
C PRO A 178 19.09 5.49 2.79
N VAL A 179 19.75 6.63 2.58
CA VAL A 179 19.14 7.82 1.96
C VAL A 179 18.78 7.56 0.51
N ALA A 180 19.66 6.92 -0.26
CA ALA A 180 19.41 6.60 -1.66
C ALA A 180 18.24 5.61 -1.80
N LYS A 181 18.19 4.58 -0.96
CA LYS A 181 17.08 3.61 -0.88
C LYS A 181 15.76 4.29 -0.52
N TYR A 182 15.77 5.19 0.47
CA TYR A 182 14.59 5.96 0.87
C TYR A 182 14.08 6.85 -0.26
N LEU A 183 14.95 7.64 -0.89
CA LEU A 183 14.59 8.52 -2.00
C LEU A 183 14.03 7.72 -3.18
N PHE A 184 14.64 6.57 -3.50
CA PHE A 184 14.14 5.69 -4.54
C PHE A 184 12.72 5.18 -4.24
N CYS A 185 12.49 4.62 -3.05
CA CYS A 185 11.14 4.19 -2.64
C CYS A 185 10.13 5.35 -2.65
N LEU A 186 10.55 6.54 -2.21
CA LEU A 186 9.71 7.74 -2.18
C LEU A 186 9.34 8.19 -3.60
N THR A 187 10.28 8.17 -4.55
CA THR A 187 10.00 8.49 -5.96
C THR A 187 9.00 7.51 -6.57
N VAL A 188 9.20 6.21 -6.38
CA VAL A 188 8.28 5.19 -6.92
C VAL A 188 6.89 5.34 -6.30
N LEU A 189 6.80 5.53 -4.99
CA LEU A 189 5.54 5.78 -4.30
C LEU A 189 4.85 7.04 -4.82
N ALA A 190 5.57 8.16 -4.96
CA ALA A 190 5.00 9.42 -5.42
C ALA A 190 4.45 9.31 -6.85
N VAL A 191 5.19 8.66 -7.76
CA VAL A 191 4.76 8.43 -9.14
C VAL A 191 3.53 7.53 -9.17
N ILE A 192 3.55 6.38 -8.50
CA ILE A 192 2.41 5.45 -8.52
C ILE A 192 1.19 6.03 -7.80
N ALA A 193 1.38 6.74 -6.68
CA ALA A 193 0.27 7.40 -5.98
C ALA A 193 -0.38 8.49 -6.84
N LEU A 194 0.42 9.24 -7.61
CA LEU A 194 -0.10 10.23 -8.56
C LEU A 194 -0.89 9.56 -9.68
N VAL A 195 -0.36 8.50 -10.27
CA VAL A 195 -1.03 7.71 -11.32
C VAL A 195 -2.33 7.11 -10.78
N ALA A 196 -2.29 6.48 -9.61
CA ALA A 196 -3.47 5.92 -8.94
C ALA A 196 -4.53 7.00 -8.67
N LYS A 197 -4.12 8.19 -8.19
CA LYS A 197 -5.05 9.30 -7.94
C LYS A 197 -5.68 9.84 -9.21
N ASN A 198 -4.94 9.90 -10.31
CA ASN A 198 -5.49 10.29 -11.60
C ASN A 198 -6.45 9.23 -12.16
N LEU A 199 -6.10 7.95 -12.02
CA LEU A 199 -6.90 6.83 -12.51
C LEU A 199 -8.25 6.73 -11.80
N VAL A 200 -8.24 6.85 -10.47
CA VAL A 200 -9.45 6.85 -9.62
C VAL A 200 -10.39 8.01 -9.96
N ARG A 201 -9.85 9.18 -10.32
CA ARG A 201 -10.65 10.35 -10.72
C ARG A 201 -11.18 10.24 -12.16
N GLY A 202 -10.55 9.41 -12.99
CA GLY A 202 -10.88 9.17 -14.38
C GLY A 202 -12.17 8.36 -14.58
N ALA A 203 -12.46 8.01 -15.83
CA ALA A 203 -13.62 7.18 -16.18
C ALA A 203 -13.53 5.78 -15.55
N VAL A 204 -12.35 5.15 -15.64
CA VAL A 204 -12.08 3.82 -15.09
C VAL A 204 -12.36 3.75 -13.59
N GLY A 205 -11.88 4.74 -12.82
CA GLY A 205 -12.16 4.80 -11.39
C GLY A 205 -13.64 4.98 -11.04
N ARG A 206 -14.38 5.76 -11.85
CA ARG A 206 -15.84 5.91 -11.69
C ARG A 206 -16.59 4.62 -12.01
N GLU A 207 -16.13 3.85 -12.99
CA GLU A 207 -16.68 2.52 -13.28
C GLU A 207 -16.50 1.56 -12.11
N TRP A 208 -15.32 1.57 -11.46
CA TRP A 208 -15.08 0.76 -10.26
C TRP A 208 -16.02 1.14 -9.12
N MET A 209 -16.20 2.43 -8.86
CA MET A 209 -17.12 2.91 -7.83
C MET A 209 -18.58 2.52 -8.13
N ALA A 210 -19.01 2.61 -9.39
CA ALA A 210 -20.36 2.17 -9.78
C ALA A 210 -20.57 0.66 -9.56
N ILE A 211 -19.56 -0.16 -9.86
CA ILE A 211 -19.60 -1.62 -9.64
C ILE A 211 -19.59 -1.97 -8.15
N ARG A 212 -18.83 -1.23 -7.34
CA ARG A 212 -18.81 -1.39 -5.89
C ARG A 212 -20.18 -1.14 -5.28
N ASP A 213 -20.85 -0.08 -5.72
CA ASP A 213 -22.12 0.33 -5.14
C ASP A 213 -23.23 -0.65 -5.56
N MET A 214 -23.40 -0.93 -6.87
CA MET A 214 -24.30 -1.99 -7.32
C MET A 214 -23.98 -2.49 -8.74
N ASP A 215 -23.43 -3.72 -8.83
CA ASP A 215 -22.98 -4.29 -10.11
C ASP A 215 -24.10 -4.51 -11.13
N VAL A 216 -25.32 -4.83 -10.68
CA VAL A 216 -26.50 -4.98 -11.54
C VAL A 216 -26.93 -3.63 -12.14
N ALA A 217 -26.96 -2.56 -11.35
CA ALA A 217 -27.35 -1.23 -11.85
C ALA A 217 -26.29 -0.65 -12.80
N ALA A 218 -25.02 -0.85 -12.47
CA ALA A 218 -23.92 -0.47 -13.35
C ALA A 218 -24.03 -1.14 -14.74
N ALA A 219 -24.47 -2.40 -14.79
CA ALA A 219 -24.68 -3.11 -16.05
C ALA A 219 -25.82 -2.50 -16.89
N VAL A 220 -26.91 -2.03 -16.26
CA VAL A 220 -28.05 -1.41 -16.95
C VAL A 220 -27.66 -0.10 -17.63
N ILE A 221 -26.76 0.68 -17.02
CA ILE A 221 -26.24 1.94 -17.60
C ILE A 221 -25.08 1.72 -18.59
N GLY A 222 -24.79 0.47 -18.97
CA GLY A 222 -23.83 0.12 -20.02
C GLY A 222 -22.40 -0.17 -19.55
N ILE A 223 -22.12 -0.18 -18.24
CA ILE A 223 -20.80 -0.56 -17.71
C ILE A 223 -20.68 -2.08 -17.75
N ARG A 224 -19.64 -2.60 -18.41
CA ARG A 224 -19.41 -4.04 -18.49
C ARG A 224 -18.74 -4.54 -17.20
N PRO A 225 -19.43 -5.32 -16.33
CA PRO A 225 -18.89 -5.69 -15.02
C PRO A 225 -17.58 -6.47 -15.10
N MET A 226 -17.42 -7.28 -16.16
CA MET A 226 -16.21 -8.07 -16.39
C MET A 226 -14.96 -7.19 -16.54
N TYR A 227 -15.03 -6.17 -17.40
CA TYR A 227 -13.90 -5.28 -17.65
C TYR A 227 -13.57 -4.43 -16.42
N ALA A 228 -14.59 -3.93 -15.72
CA ALA A 228 -14.38 -3.13 -14.52
C ALA A 228 -13.74 -3.95 -13.37
N LYS A 229 -14.22 -5.17 -13.11
CA LYS A 229 -13.66 -6.05 -12.07
C LYS A 229 -12.24 -6.52 -12.41
N LEU A 230 -12.00 -6.98 -13.65
CA LEU A 230 -10.67 -7.45 -14.05
C LEU A 230 -9.65 -6.30 -14.16
N SER A 231 -10.05 -5.12 -14.61
CA SER A 231 -9.15 -3.96 -14.63
C SER A 231 -8.76 -3.51 -13.23
N ALA A 232 -9.68 -3.56 -12.25
CA ALA A 232 -9.36 -3.29 -10.86
C ALA A 232 -8.34 -4.31 -10.32
N PHE A 233 -8.53 -5.61 -10.60
CA PHE A 233 -7.54 -6.66 -10.26
C PHE A 233 -6.19 -6.41 -10.91
N ALA A 234 -6.17 -6.13 -12.22
CA ALA A 234 -4.94 -5.89 -12.97
C ALA A 234 -4.13 -4.73 -12.37
N VAL A 235 -4.75 -3.58 -12.17
CA VAL A 235 -4.10 -2.38 -11.63
C VAL A 235 -3.66 -2.59 -10.18
N SER A 236 -4.52 -3.23 -9.37
CA SER A 236 -4.21 -3.55 -7.98
C SER A 236 -3.00 -4.47 -7.88
N SER A 237 -3.02 -5.61 -8.57
CA SER A 237 -1.94 -6.59 -8.54
C SER A 237 -0.64 -6.05 -9.14
N PHE A 238 -0.71 -5.15 -10.14
CA PHE A 238 0.48 -4.43 -10.62
C PHE A 238 1.14 -3.62 -9.50
N ILE A 239 0.36 -2.77 -8.82
CA ILE A 239 0.89 -1.89 -7.75
C ILE A 239 1.39 -2.72 -6.56
N ILE A 240 0.66 -3.75 -6.16
CA ILE A 240 1.06 -4.67 -5.08
C ILE A 240 2.32 -5.45 -5.47
N GLY A 241 2.45 -5.88 -6.73
CA GLY A 241 3.63 -6.56 -7.23
C GLY A 241 4.88 -5.68 -7.22
N VAL A 242 4.76 -4.41 -7.64
CA VAL A 242 5.86 -3.44 -7.53
C VAL A 242 6.23 -3.21 -6.07
N ALA A 243 5.26 -3.10 -5.17
CA ALA A 243 5.52 -2.98 -3.74
C ALA A 243 6.23 -4.22 -3.16
N GLY A 244 5.85 -5.42 -3.61
CA GLY A 244 6.52 -6.67 -3.25
C GLY A 244 7.97 -6.73 -3.72
N ALA A 245 8.23 -6.29 -4.95
CA ALA A 245 9.58 -6.21 -5.47
C ALA A 245 10.45 -5.19 -4.71
N LEU A 246 9.89 -4.02 -4.35
CA LEU A 246 10.59 -3.06 -3.47
C LEU A 246 10.85 -3.64 -2.07
N TRP A 247 9.89 -4.37 -1.50
CA TRP A 247 10.04 -5.04 -0.20
C TRP A 247 11.21 -6.04 -0.21
N ALA A 248 11.26 -6.89 -1.22
CA ALA A 248 12.33 -7.86 -1.41
C ALA A 248 13.70 -7.21 -1.67
N PHE A 249 13.79 -6.30 -2.63
CA PHE A 249 15.07 -5.78 -3.10
C PHE A 249 15.66 -4.73 -2.15
N ILE A 250 14.84 -3.78 -1.69
CA ILE A 250 15.33 -2.60 -0.97
C ILE A 250 15.36 -2.82 0.54
N TYR A 251 14.28 -3.39 1.09
CA TYR A 251 14.14 -3.56 2.53
C TYR A 251 14.78 -4.85 3.04
N LEU A 252 14.42 -6.01 2.49
CA LEU A 252 14.94 -7.30 2.95
C LEU A 252 16.36 -7.58 2.42
N GLY A 253 16.61 -7.35 1.13
CA GLY A 253 17.87 -7.66 0.44
C GLY A 253 18.10 -9.16 0.20
N ALA A 254 17.70 -10.00 1.15
CA ALA A 254 17.59 -11.45 1.03
C ALA A 254 16.29 -11.93 1.67
N TRP A 255 15.58 -12.85 1.02
CA TRP A 255 14.27 -13.30 1.48
C TRP A 255 13.99 -14.76 1.12
N GLU A 256 13.02 -15.30 1.83
CA GLU A 256 12.42 -16.63 1.61
C GLU A 256 10.93 -16.47 1.27
N PRO A 257 10.27 -17.49 0.72
CA PRO A 257 8.83 -17.42 0.41
C PRO A 257 7.97 -17.02 1.62
N ALA A 258 8.37 -17.43 2.83
CA ALA A 258 7.68 -17.09 4.07
C ALA A 258 7.58 -15.58 4.36
N ALA A 259 8.44 -14.75 3.75
CA ALA A 259 8.39 -13.29 3.89
C ALA A 259 7.11 -12.67 3.30
N PHE A 260 6.37 -13.42 2.46
CA PHE A 260 5.13 -12.98 1.81
C PHE A 260 3.90 -13.79 2.25
N SER A 261 3.93 -14.32 3.48
CA SER A 261 2.87 -15.17 4.03
C SER A 261 1.48 -14.52 4.06
N VAL A 262 0.46 -15.33 4.36
CA VAL A 262 -0.93 -14.88 4.56
C VAL A 262 -1.02 -13.73 5.59
N ASP A 263 -0.15 -13.72 6.61
CA ASP A 263 -0.13 -12.66 7.63
C ASP A 263 0.16 -11.30 6.99
N GLN A 264 1.01 -11.27 5.97
CA GLN A 264 1.30 -10.07 5.20
C GLN A 264 0.07 -9.59 4.42
N SER A 265 -0.72 -10.52 3.86
CA SER A 265 -2.00 -10.21 3.23
C SER A 265 -3.00 -9.58 4.21
N PHE A 266 -3.12 -10.15 5.41
CA PHE A 266 -4.02 -9.62 6.44
C PHE A 266 -3.55 -8.25 6.95
N LYS A 267 -2.25 -8.05 7.17
CA LYS A 267 -1.69 -6.73 7.50
C LYS A 267 -2.08 -5.68 6.45
N LEU A 268 -1.95 -5.98 5.17
CA LEU A 268 -2.34 -5.07 4.09
C LEU A 268 -3.85 -4.80 4.05
N LEU A 269 -4.67 -5.81 4.30
CA LEU A 269 -6.12 -5.62 4.39
C LEU A 269 -6.48 -4.70 5.56
N PHE A 270 -5.89 -4.92 6.74
CA PHE A 270 -6.13 -4.08 7.92
C PHE A 270 -5.66 -2.64 7.71
N MET A 271 -4.54 -2.41 7.00
CA MET A 271 -4.12 -1.06 6.61
C MET A 271 -5.24 -0.32 5.85
N VAL A 272 -5.89 -0.97 4.89
CA VAL A 272 -6.93 -0.33 4.09
C VAL A 272 -8.21 -0.11 4.88
N ILE A 273 -8.59 -1.07 5.73
CA ILE A 273 -9.78 -0.96 6.59
C ILE A 273 -9.61 0.18 7.61
N ILE A 274 -8.52 0.17 8.37
CA ILE A 274 -8.24 1.17 9.42
C ILE A 274 -7.97 2.53 8.79
N GLY A 275 -7.21 2.55 7.69
CA GLY A 275 -6.89 3.77 6.96
C GLY A 275 -8.12 4.45 6.35
N GLY A 276 -9.14 3.68 5.97
CA GLY A 276 -10.37 4.15 5.37
C GLY A 276 -10.49 3.73 3.90
N MET A 277 -11.48 2.88 3.63
CA MET A 277 -11.74 2.34 2.30
C MET A 277 -12.18 3.42 1.30
N GLY A 278 -11.65 3.37 0.08
CA GLY A 278 -12.06 4.26 -1.02
C GLY A 278 -11.44 5.67 -0.95
N ALA A 279 -10.42 5.86 -0.11
CA ALA A 279 -9.62 7.08 -0.08
C ALA A 279 -8.12 6.77 -0.21
N ILE A 280 -7.43 7.33 -1.21
CA ILE A 280 -5.97 7.12 -1.39
C ILE A 280 -5.17 7.61 -0.17
N SER A 281 -5.58 8.71 0.46
CA SER A 281 -4.96 9.18 1.71
C SER A 281 -5.11 8.19 2.87
N GLY A 282 -6.17 7.36 2.85
CA GLY A 282 -6.38 6.31 3.84
C GLY A 282 -5.28 5.26 3.80
N ALA A 283 -4.76 4.92 2.62
CA ALA A 283 -3.64 3.98 2.49
C ALA A 283 -2.38 4.45 3.26
N PHE A 284 -2.08 5.76 3.24
CA PHE A 284 -0.98 6.33 4.01
C PHE A 284 -1.24 6.31 5.51
N TRP A 285 -2.44 6.69 5.96
CA TRP A 285 -2.79 6.65 7.39
C TRP A 285 -2.80 5.22 7.94
N GLY A 286 -3.33 4.27 7.17
CA GLY A 286 -3.33 2.85 7.50
C GLY A 286 -1.92 2.29 7.62
N ALA A 287 -1.05 2.56 6.63
CA ALA A 287 0.35 2.16 6.68
C ALA A 287 1.11 2.82 7.86
N ALA A 288 0.87 4.11 8.11
CA ALA A 288 1.47 4.82 9.24
C ALA A 288 1.06 4.19 10.56
N PHE A 289 -0.24 3.92 10.75
CA PHE A 289 -0.76 3.27 11.94
C PHE A 289 -0.13 1.87 12.13
N MET A 290 -0.12 1.05 11.07
CA MET A 290 0.35 -0.33 11.15
C MET A 290 1.87 -0.45 11.35
N VAL A 291 2.66 0.55 10.93
CA VAL A 291 4.11 0.57 11.14
C VAL A 291 4.50 1.25 12.46
N LEU A 292 3.90 2.40 12.77
CA LEU A 292 4.30 3.22 13.92
C LEU A 292 3.71 2.76 15.24
N LEU A 293 2.49 2.19 15.24
CA LEU A 293 1.84 1.79 16.48
C LEU A 293 2.62 0.68 17.22
N PRO A 294 3.04 -0.43 16.59
CA PRO A 294 3.94 -1.42 17.18
C PRO A 294 5.16 -0.78 17.86
N ILE A 295 5.86 0.09 17.13
CA ILE A 295 7.07 0.76 17.59
C ILE A 295 6.76 1.65 18.80
N PHE A 296 5.69 2.44 18.74
CA PHE A 296 5.24 3.29 19.83
C PHE A 296 4.92 2.46 21.09
N LEU A 297 4.17 1.37 20.95
CA LEU A 297 3.81 0.49 22.06
C LEU A 297 5.05 -0.18 22.66
N SER A 298 5.97 -0.69 21.84
CA SER A 298 7.21 -1.34 22.29
C SER A 298 8.12 -0.41 23.11
N GLN A 299 8.09 0.89 22.83
CA GLN A 299 8.86 1.90 23.57
C GLN A 299 8.09 2.46 24.77
N PHE A 300 6.78 2.65 24.65
CA PHE A 300 5.96 3.30 25.67
C PHE A 300 5.55 2.37 26.81
N LEU A 301 5.20 1.11 26.52
CA LEU A 301 4.78 0.15 27.55
C LEU A 301 5.84 -0.09 28.64
N PRO A 302 7.13 -0.32 28.30
CA PRO A 302 8.17 -0.49 29.32
C PRO A 302 8.36 0.76 30.17
N LEU A 303 8.24 1.95 29.57
CA LEU A 303 8.32 3.21 30.30
C LEU A 303 7.17 3.31 31.30
N LEU A 304 5.93 3.09 30.86
CA LEU A 304 4.76 3.14 31.75
C LEU A 304 4.84 2.08 32.85
N ALA A 305 5.28 0.86 32.54
CA ALA A 305 5.45 -0.20 33.53
C ALA A 305 6.46 0.16 34.61
N ARG A 306 7.60 0.78 34.23
CA ARG A 306 8.59 1.30 35.19
C ARG A 306 8.01 2.39 36.10
N TRP A 307 7.15 3.26 35.56
CA TRP A 307 6.46 4.28 36.35
C TRP A 307 5.48 3.68 37.37
N VAL A 308 4.88 2.53 37.05
CA VAL A 308 3.96 1.80 37.93
C VAL A 308 4.70 0.81 38.86
N GLY A 309 6.03 0.69 38.75
CA GLY A 309 6.85 -0.22 39.56
C GLY A 309 6.75 -1.70 39.13
N LEU A 310 6.28 -1.98 37.91
CA LEU A 310 6.18 -3.32 37.35
C LEU A 310 7.31 -3.56 36.35
N GLU A 311 8.07 -4.64 36.54
CA GLU A 311 9.04 -5.11 35.54
C GLU A 311 8.33 -5.98 34.51
N MET A 312 8.02 -5.40 33.35
CA MET A 312 7.54 -6.16 32.21
C MET A 312 8.71 -6.88 31.53
N SER A 313 8.63 -8.20 31.41
CA SER A 313 9.56 -8.96 30.56
C SER A 313 9.38 -8.57 29.09
N THR A 314 10.42 -8.77 28.28
CA THR A 314 10.36 -8.51 26.82
C THR A 314 9.26 -9.31 26.12
N ALA A 315 8.99 -10.54 26.59
CA ALA A 315 7.86 -11.35 26.15
C ALA A 315 6.52 -10.73 26.55
N GLY A 316 6.40 -10.22 27.78
CA GLY A 316 5.20 -9.52 28.25
C GLY A 316 4.86 -8.29 27.40
N VAL A 317 5.87 -7.52 27.01
CA VAL A 317 5.70 -6.36 26.11
C VAL A 317 5.19 -6.80 24.74
N SER A 318 5.78 -7.85 24.16
CA SER A 318 5.40 -8.37 22.84
C SER A 318 3.95 -8.89 22.82
N HIS A 319 3.52 -9.61 23.85
CA HIS A 319 2.14 -10.08 23.95
C HIS A 319 1.15 -8.93 24.20
N ALA A 320 1.52 -7.97 25.07
CA ALA A 320 0.69 -6.79 25.32
C ALA A 320 0.53 -5.93 24.07
N GLU A 321 1.59 -5.80 23.26
CA GLU A 321 1.55 -5.14 21.96
C GLU A 321 0.52 -5.81 21.04
N LEU A 322 0.59 -7.14 20.86
CA LEU A 322 -0.36 -7.88 20.03
C LEU A 322 -1.81 -7.73 20.53
N MET A 323 -2.04 -7.77 21.85
CA MET A 323 -3.36 -7.61 22.46
C MET A 323 -3.92 -6.20 22.26
N LEU A 324 -3.12 -5.16 22.54
CA LEU A 324 -3.54 -3.77 22.36
C LEU A 324 -3.75 -3.43 20.90
N PHE A 325 -2.86 -3.92 20.03
CA PHE A 325 -2.96 -3.76 18.59
C PHE A 325 -4.25 -4.40 18.06
N GLY A 326 -4.50 -5.68 18.36
CA GLY A 326 -5.72 -6.36 17.97
C GLY A 326 -6.98 -5.70 18.54
N GLY A 327 -6.94 -5.27 19.80
CA GLY A 327 -8.02 -4.53 20.45
C GLY A 327 -8.34 -3.19 19.77
N LEU A 328 -7.31 -2.44 19.38
CA LEU A 328 -7.46 -1.18 18.64
C LEU A 328 -8.07 -1.43 17.25
N ILE A 329 -7.68 -2.49 16.56
CA ILE A 329 -8.29 -2.86 15.27
C ILE A 329 -9.79 -3.13 15.43
N VAL A 330 -10.17 -3.92 16.44
CA VAL A 330 -11.59 -4.21 16.74
C VAL A 330 -12.33 -2.94 17.09
N TRP A 331 -11.73 -2.06 17.90
CA TRP A 331 -12.32 -0.77 18.26
C TRP A 331 -12.57 0.11 17.03
N PHE A 332 -11.58 0.26 16.14
CA PHE A 332 -11.74 1.03 14.91
C PHE A 332 -12.82 0.45 14.00
N LEU A 333 -12.89 -0.88 13.87
CA LEU A 333 -13.92 -1.56 13.10
C LEU A 333 -15.35 -1.30 13.61
N ILE A 334 -15.52 -1.18 14.92
CA ILE A 334 -16.85 -0.96 15.54
C ILE A 334 -17.22 0.51 15.56
N VAL A 335 -16.31 1.38 16.00
CA VAL A 335 -16.59 2.80 16.27
C VAL A 335 -16.50 3.64 15.00
N GLU A 336 -15.56 3.32 14.10
CA GLU A 336 -15.30 4.11 12.90
C GLU A 336 -15.18 3.26 11.63
N PRO A 337 -16.29 2.74 11.10
CA PRO A 337 -16.29 1.84 9.94
C PRO A 337 -15.76 2.50 8.65
N TYR A 338 -15.60 3.82 8.63
CA TYR A 338 -15.05 4.58 7.51
C TYR A 338 -13.55 4.88 7.63
N GLY A 339 -12.92 4.47 8.75
CA GLY A 339 -11.48 4.59 9.02
C GLY A 339 -10.96 6.02 9.24
N LEU A 340 -9.65 6.10 9.49
CA LEU A 340 -8.89 7.31 9.84
C LEU A 340 -9.00 8.42 8.78
N ALA A 341 -9.16 8.08 7.50
CA ALA A 341 -9.36 9.06 6.44
C ALA A 341 -10.62 9.90 6.66
N LYS A 342 -11.70 9.33 7.20
CA LYS A 342 -12.94 10.07 7.48
C LYS A 342 -12.74 11.03 8.64
N LEU A 343 -12.07 10.61 9.72
CA LEU A 343 -11.71 11.50 10.83
C LEU A 343 -10.91 12.69 10.35
N TRP A 344 -9.91 12.45 9.51
CA TRP A 344 -9.10 13.52 8.93
C TRP A 344 -9.92 14.46 8.04
N ALA A 345 -10.86 13.92 7.26
CA ALA A 345 -11.77 14.73 6.45
C ALA A 345 -12.71 15.60 7.31
N VAL A 346 -13.28 15.03 8.39
CA VAL A 346 -14.13 15.76 9.34
C VAL A 346 -13.33 16.84 10.07
N ALA A 347 -12.12 16.52 10.56
CA ALA A 347 -11.23 17.48 11.19
C ALA A 347 -10.90 18.64 10.23
N ARG A 348 -10.58 18.31 8.96
CA ARG A 348 -10.32 19.32 7.93
C ARG A 348 -11.55 20.18 7.65
N GLN A 349 -12.74 19.60 7.51
CA GLN A 349 -13.99 20.35 7.31
C GLN A 349 -14.28 21.27 8.49
N LYS A 350 -14.13 20.78 9.72
CA LYS A 350 -14.33 21.57 10.94
C LYS A 350 -13.34 22.74 11.03
N LEU A 351 -12.06 22.51 10.66
CA LEU A 351 -11.05 23.56 10.58
C LEU A 351 -11.32 24.58 9.45
N ARG A 352 -11.99 24.17 8.37
CA ARG A 352 -12.41 25.06 7.27
C ARG A 352 -13.59 25.95 7.68
N LEU A 353 -14.57 25.38 8.38
CA LEU A 353 -15.77 26.08 8.83
C LEU A 353 -15.50 26.98 10.05
N TRP A 354 -14.43 26.72 10.83
CA TRP A 354 -14.09 27.52 12.01
C TRP A 354 -13.90 29.03 11.71
N PRO A 355 -14.63 29.94 12.40
CA PRO A 355 -15.34 29.75 13.68
C PRO A 355 -16.86 29.49 13.56
N PHE A 356 -17.40 29.23 12.38
CA PHE A 356 -18.82 28.92 12.24
C PHE A 356 -19.13 27.56 12.88
N PRO A 357 -20.12 27.49 13.79
CA PRO A 357 -20.44 26.29 14.55
C PRO A 357 -21.25 25.23 13.77
N HIS A 358 -21.59 25.50 12.50
CA HIS A 358 -22.44 24.67 11.65
C HIS A 358 -21.80 24.40 10.29
#